data_AF-A0A6L6WXV7-F1
#
_entry.id   AF-A0A6L6WXV7-F1
#
_cell.length_a   1.000
_cell.length_b   1.000
_cell.length_c   1.000
_cell.angle_alpha   90.00
_cell.angle_beta   90.00
_cell.angle_gamma   90.00
#
_symmetry.space_group_name_H-M   'P 1'
#
loop_
_entity.id
_entity.type
_entity.pdbx_description
1 polymer ?
#
loop_
_entity_poly.entity_id
_entity_poly.type
_entity_poly.pdbx_seq_one_letter_code
_entity_poly.pdbx_strand_id
1 'polypeptide(L)'
;MVAVTLPDQAGAGDSGNRSTAAGAAAGDAVGREGVVEDAPEEKDRGIGSDPLTDAETERAQKSALDSNGLRSSARDVEGDRGPQRLSTNLAESEPGEGGAGAPRRAQVVYYDYKKDTVITKTVNLDTGKVETTDQAQNVQSPPSAEELTEAASLLIADKHGKGLKQDFKKATGKALAGPGDLELSGFVFRKETIKSVPSDLTECGKHRCLQVVAKVKSGPWIDTRAFVVDLSARSVGRLG
;
A
#
# COMPACT_ATOMS: atom_id res chain seq x y z
N MET A 1 7.62 53.73 -31.36
CA MET A 1 7.08 52.42 -30.91
C MET A 1 8.20 51.72 -30.17
N VAL A 2 7.95 51.39 -28.90
CA VAL A 2 8.94 50.90 -27.94
C VAL A 2 8.93 49.38 -27.98
N ALA A 3 10.08 48.78 -28.27
CA ALA A 3 10.35 47.37 -28.04
C ALA A 3 11.10 47.26 -26.70
N VAL A 4 10.51 46.58 -25.72
CA VAL A 4 11.13 46.30 -24.42
C VAL A 4 11.78 44.92 -24.51
N THR A 5 13.10 44.92 -24.50
CA THR A 5 13.94 43.75 -24.24
C THR A 5 14.16 43.63 -22.73
N LEU A 6 14.02 42.42 -22.19
CA LEU A 6 14.36 42.12 -20.79
C LEU A 6 15.84 41.74 -20.69
N PRO A 7 16.59 42.32 -19.74
CA PRO A 7 17.84 41.75 -19.29
C PRO A 7 17.73 41.16 -17.87
N ASP A 8 18.25 39.94 -17.80
CA ASP A 8 18.73 39.22 -16.62
C ASP A 8 20.03 39.87 -16.07
N GLN A 9 20.37 39.52 -14.83
CA GLN A 9 21.65 39.72 -14.09
C GLN A 9 21.78 40.89 -13.07
N ALA A 10 21.72 40.48 -11.80
CA ALA A 10 22.71 40.64 -10.71
C ALA A 10 23.52 41.96 -10.54
N GLY A 11 23.47 42.49 -9.30
CA GLY A 11 24.69 42.87 -8.56
C GLY A 11 24.85 44.33 -8.09
N ALA A 12 24.64 44.54 -6.79
CA ALA A 12 25.44 45.34 -5.83
C ALA A 12 25.58 46.88 -5.91
N GLY A 13 25.26 47.52 -4.76
CA GLY A 13 25.71 48.86 -4.30
C GLY A 13 24.58 49.90 -4.23
N ASP A 14 24.26 50.63 -3.14
CA ASP A 14 24.93 50.85 -1.86
C ASP A 14 23.91 51.32 -0.78
N SER A 15 24.24 50.97 0.47
CA SER A 15 23.80 51.45 1.80
C SER A 15 22.49 52.21 2.02
N GLY A 16 21.60 51.63 2.83
CA GLY A 16 20.49 52.33 3.46
C GLY A 16 19.63 51.44 4.37
N ASN A 17 20.10 51.20 5.59
CA ASN A 17 19.34 50.81 6.80
C ASN A 17 18.14 49.86 6.62
N ARG A 18 18.39 48.55 6.51
CA ARG A 18 17.37 47.53 6.78
C ARG A 18 17.81 46.67 7.97
N SER A 19 17.03 46.79 9.03
CA SER A 19 17.11 46.08 10.30
C SER A 19 17.56 44.63 10.15
N THR A 20 18.78 44.36 10.62
CA THR A 20 19.27 43.02 10.93
C THR A 20 18.62 42.55 12.23
N ALA A 21 17.46 41.92 12.13
CA ALA A 21 16.92 41.12 13.24
C ALA A 21 15.98 40.02 12.74
N ALA A 22 16.24 38.81 13.26
CA ALA A 22 15.30 37.70 13.41
C ALA A 22 15.06 36.71 12.26
N GLY A 23 16.06 36.43 11.41
CA GLY A 23 16.01 35.29 10.47
C GLY A 23 17.05 34.19 10.68
N ALA A 24 18.13 34.47 11.41
CA ALA A 24 19.32 33.61 11.45
C ALA A 24 19.63 33.09 12.87
N ALA A 25 18.60 32.62 13.58
CA ALA A 25 18.76 31.94 14.87
C ALA A 25 18.19 30.51 14.78
N ALA A 26 19.11 29.54 14.83
CA ALA A 26 18.89 28.13 15.20
C ALA A 26 17.73 27.40 14.50
N GLY A 27 17.97 26.90 13.29
CA GLY A 27 17.13 25.91 12.62
C GLY A 27 17.27 24.48 13.20
N ASP A 28 17.34 24.36 14.52
CA ASP A 28 17.44 23.07 15.25
C ASP A 28 16.44 23.00 16.42
N ALA A 29 15.41 23.84 16.40
CA ALA A 29 14.30 23.71 17.34
C ALA A 29 13.42 22.55 16.89
N VAL A 30 13.71 21.34 17.39
CA VAL A 30 12.76 20.23 17.41
C VAL A 30 11.45 20.79 17.99
N GLY A 31 10.38 20.76 17.19
CA GLY A 31 9.06 21.21 17.63
C GLY A 31 8.70 20.51 18.94
N ARG A 32 8.04 21.22 19.86
CA ARG A 32 7.58 20.63 21.12
C ARG A 32 6.77 19.38 20.81
N GLU A 33 7.02 18.32 21.58
CA GLU A 33 6.32 17.04 21.43
C GLU A 33 4.81 17.29 21.54
N GLY A 34 4.08 16.94 20.48
CA GLY A 34 2.62 17.05 20.46
C GLY A 34 2.02 15.93 21.29
N VAL A 35 1.06 16.25 22.16
CA VAL A 35 0.24 15.23 22.81
C VAL A 35 -0.87 14.85 21.84
N VAL A 36 -0.93 13.56 21.50
CA VAL A 36 -2.06 12.99 20.75
C VAL A 36 -3.16 12.68 21.77
N GLU A 37 -4.33 13.28 21.61
CA GLU A 37 -5.50 12.94 22.43
C GLU A 37 -5.99 11.53 22.10
N ASP A 38 -6.50 10.82 23.11
CA ASP A 38 -7.11 9.52 22.90
C ASP A 38 -8.31 9.64 21.96
N ALA A 39 -8.45 8.66 21.06
CA ALA A 39 -9.62 8.58 20.19
C ALA A 39 -10.90 8.39 21.02
N PRO A 40 -12.03 9.02 20.63
CA PRO A 40 -13.31 8.76 21.27
C PRO A 40 -13.72 7.29 21.09
N GLU A 41 -14.55 6.79 22.02
CA GLU A 41 -15.10 5.44 21.91
C GLU A 41 -15.89 5.26 20.61
N GLU A 42 -15.51 4.26 19.82
CA GLU A 42 -16.19 3.93 18.58
C GLU A 42 -17.53 3.23 18.89
N LYS A 43 -18.57 3.56 18.11
CA LYS A 43 -19.88 2.89 18.21
C LYS A 43 -19.88 1.58 17.41
N ASP A 44 -20.81 0.67 17.73
CA ASP A 44 -20.98 -0.61 17.01
C ASP A 44 -21.37 -0.50 15.52
N ARG A 45 -21.82 0.69 15.10
CA ARG A 45 -22.37 0.96 13.76
C ARG A 45 -22.19 2.42 13.35
N GLY A 46 -21.78 2.64 12.10
CA GLY A 46 -21.77 3.97 11.48
C GLY A 46 -23.13 4.36 10.89
N ILE A 47 -23.31 5.65 10.58
CA ILE A 47 -24.53 6.21 10.01
C ILE A 47 -24.25 6.78 8.62
N GLY A 48 -25.10 6.44 7.64
CA GLY A 48 -24.99 6.98 6.28
C GLY A 48 -23.62 6.69 5.65
N SER A 49 -22.85 7.75 5.40
CA SER A 49 -21.52 7.71 4.78
C SER A 49 -20.35 7.67 5.77
N ASP A 50 -20.62 7.51 7.07
CA ASP A 50 -19.55 7.28 8.05
C ASP A 50 -18.69 6.09 7.61
N PRO A 51 -17.36 6.13 7.79
CA PRO A 51 -16.49 4.97 7.58
C PRO A 51 -17.00 3.72 8.29
N LEU A 52 -16.56 2.55 7.84
CA LEU A 52 -16.86 1.32 8.56
C LEU A 52 -16.25 1.39 9.96
N THR A 53 -17.04 1.00 10.95
CA THR A 53 -16.55 0.73 12.30
C THR A 53 -15.74 -0.57 12.32
N ASP A 54 -14.94 -0.80 13.35
CA ASP A 54 -14.20 -2.06 13.54
C ASP A 54 -15.18 -3.24 13.61
N ALA A 55 -16.28 -3.07 14.35
CA ALA A 55 -17.31 -4.11 14.49
C ALA A 55 -18.02 -4.41 13.17
N GLU A 56 -18.30 -3.40 12.32
CA GLU A 56 -18.83 -3.61 10.97
C GLU A 56 -17.82 -4.31 10.05
N THR A 57 -16.56 -3.90 10.13
CA THR A 57 -15.45 -4.46 9.36
C THR A 57 -15.28 -5.95 9.66
N GLU A 58 -15.22 -6.33 10.93
CA GLU A 58 -15.09 -7.73 11.37
C GLU A 58 -16.27 -8.58 10.90
N ARG A 59 -17.51 -8.09 11.08
CA ARG A 59 -18.72 -8.79 10.64
C ARG A 59 -18.72 -9.00 9.12
N ALA A 60 -18.40 -7.96 8.36
CA ALA A 60 -18.34 -8.03 6.91
C ALA A 60 -17.29 -9.02 6.41
N GLN A 61 -16.07 -8.96 6.96
CA GLN A 61 -14.98 -9.87 6.60
C GLN A 61 -15.34 -11.32 6.89
N LYS A 62 -15.91 -11.59 8.07
CA LYS A 62 -16.36 -12.93 8.45
C LYS A 62 -17.44 -13.46 7.50
N SER A 63 -18.51 -12.69 7.28
CA SER A 63 -19.58 -13.08 6.34
C SER A 63 -19.07 -13.32 4.93
N ALA A 64 -18.16 -12.46 4.45
CA ALA A 64 -17.58 -12.61 3.13
C ALA A 64 -16.70 -13.87 3.01
N LEU A 65 -15.88 -14.16 4.03
CA LEU A 65 -14.97 -15.31 4.06
C LEU A 65 -15.69 -16.65 4.21
N ASP A 66 -16.74 -16.70 5.03
CA ASP A 66 -17.51 -17.93 5.30
C ASP A 66 -18.48 -18.27 4.15
N SER A 67 -18.74 -17.33 3.25
CA SER A 67 -19.60 -17.56 2.08
C SER A 67 -18.95 -18.47 1.02
N ASN A 68 -19.78 -19.33 0.39
CA ASN A 68 -19.42 -20.14 -0.78
C ASN A 68 -18.17 -21.02 -0.64
N GLY A 69 -17.78 -21.39 0.59
CA GLY A 69 -16.59 -22.21 0.83
C GLY A 69 -15.27 -21.53 0.46
N LEU A 70 -15.24 -20.18 0.45
CA LEU A 70 -14.06 -19.43 0.02
C LEU A 70 -12.83 -19.75 0.89
N ARG A 71 -13.02 -19.88 2.21
CA ARG A 71 -11.96 -20.23 3.17
C ARG A 71 -11.20 -21.51 2.84
N SER A 72 -11.84 -22.53 2.28
CA SER A 72 -11.20 -23.82 1.99
C SER A 72 -10.66 -23.91 0.56
N SER A 73 -11.28 -23.20 -0.37
CA SER A 73 -11.01 -23.31 -1.81
C SER A 73 -9.90 -22.39 -2.32
N ALA A 74 -9.71 -21.22 -1.70
CA ALA A 74 -8.72 -20.21 -2.08
C ALA A 74 -7.39 -20.32 -1.31
N ARG A 75 -6.39 -19.59 -1.79
CA ARG A 75 -5.06 -19.46 -1.16
C ARG A 75 -4.61 -18.02 -0.99
N ASP A 76 -3.86 -17.77 0.07
CA ASP A 76 -3.26 -16.48 0.39
C ASP A 76 -1.85 -16.37 -0.22
N VAL A 77 -1.17 -15.26 0.07
CA VAL A 77 0.14 -14.93 -0.49
C VAL A 77 1.24 -15.90 -0.08
N GLU A 78 1.09 -16.54 1.08
CA GLU A 78 2.03 -17.54 1.61
C GLU A 78 1.73 -18.95 1.05
N GLY A 79 0.55 -19.12 0.45
CA GLY A 79 0.07 -20.39 -0.09
C GLY A 79 -0.77 -21.20 0.89
N ASP A 80 -1.15 -20.59 2.02
CA ASP A 80 -1.99 -21.18 3.05
C ASP A 80 -3.48 -21.09 2.70
N ARG A 81 -4.31 -21.81 3.46
CA ARG A 81 -5.76 -21.91 3.17
C ARG A 81 -6.49 -20.61 3.52
N GLY A 82 -7.28 -20.14 2.57
CA GLY A 82 -8.05 -18.90 2.65
C GLY A 82 -7.49 -17.88 1.68
N PRO A 83 -8.29 -16.95 1.15
CA PRO A 83 -7.78 -15.94 0.22
C PRO A 83 -6.99 -14.84 0.97
N GLN A 84 -6.13 -14.13 0.24
CA GLN A 84 -5.49 -12.91 0.76
C GLN A 84 -6.52 -11.77 0.78
N ARG A 85 -6.73 -11.13 1.93
CA ARG A 85 -7.56 -9.91 2.00
C ARG A 85 -6.75 -8.72 1.50
N LEU A 86 -7.31 -7.93 0.58
CA LEU A 86 -6.69 -6.72 0.04
C LEU A 86 -7.26 -5.47 0.68
N SER A 87 -8.58 -5.37 0.81
CA SER A 87 -9.25 -4.22 1.41
C SER A 87 -10.64 -4.54 1.95
N THR A 88 -11.14 -3.67 2.82
CA THR A 88 -12.52 -3.65 3.27
C THR A 88 -12.95 -2.20 3.38
N ASN A 89 -13.96 -1.80 2.62
CA ASN A 89 -14.42 -0.41 2.53
C ASN A 89 -15.94 -0.36 2.64
N LEU A 90 -16.47 0.79 3.05
CA LEU A 90 -17.89 1.09 2.86
C LEU A 90 -18.19 1.04 1.36
N ALA A 91 -19.22 0.29 0.96
CA ALA A 91 -19.65 0.29 -0.43
C ALA A 91 -20.45 1.56 -0.72
N GLU A 92 -20.30 2.10 -1.92
CA GLU A 92 -21.13 3.21 -2.38
C GLU A 92 -22.60 2.78 -2.46
N SER A 93 -23.51 3.72 -2.18
CA SER A 93 -24.93 3.49 -2.41
C SER A 93 -25.21 3.37 -3.90
N GLU A 94 -26.12 2.47 -4.28
CA GLU A 94 -26.53 2.36 -5.68
C GLU A 94 -27.30 3.61 -6.13
N PRO A 95 -27.26 3.95 -7.43
CA PRO A 95 -28.04 5.06 -7.97
C PRO A 95 -29.53 4.91 -7.64
N GLY A 96 -30.09 5.88 -6.91
CA GLY A 96 -31.49 5.88 -6.47
C GLY A 96 -31.72 5.30 -5.07
N GLU A 97 -30.72 4.68 -4.45
CA GLU A 97 -30.73 4.29 -3.03
C GLU A 97 -30.22 5.46 -2.18
N GLY A 98 -31.07 6.47 -1.97
CA GLY A 98 -30.79 7.62 -1.12
C GLY A 98 -31.67 7.66 0.13
N GLY A 99 -31.16 8.26 1.20
CA GLY A 99 -31.92 8.54 2.42
C GLY A 99 -31.74 7.50 3.54
N ALA A 100 -32.43 7.73 4.66
CA ALA A 100 -32.21 7.03 5.93
C ALA A 100 -32.50 5.51 5.91
N GLY A 101 -33.14 4.99 4.85
CA GLY A 101 -33.49 3.58 4.69
C GLY A 101 -32.60 2.81 3.71
N ALA A 102 -31.60 3.45 3.10
CA ALA A 102 -30.69 2.75 2.19
C ALA A 102 -29.86 1.70 2.95
N PRO A 103 -29.73 0.46 2.42
CA PRO A 103 -28.96 -0.57 3.07
C PRO A 103 -27.48 -0.19 3.15
N ARG A 104 -26.89 -0.32 4.34
CA ARG A 104 -25.46 -0.07 4.54
C ARG A 104 -24.68 -1.32 4.15
N ARG A 105 -23.76 -1.19 3.19
CA ARG A 105 -23.02 -2.31 2.63
C ARG A 105 -21.52 -2.12 2.81
N ALA A 106 -20.78 -3.21 2.97
CA ALA A 106 -19.33 -3.23 2.93
C ALA A 106 -18.86 -4.01 1.71
N GLN A 107 -17.86 -3.50 1.01
CA GLN A 107 -17.15 -4.20 -0.04
C GLN A 107 -15.86 -4.80 0.54
N VAL A 108 -15.73 -6.12 0.45
CA VAL A 108 -14.52 -6.85 0.86
C VAL A 108 -13.83 -7.38 -0.40
N VAL A 109 -12.58 -7.00 -0.61
CA VAL A 109 -11.77 -7.40 -1.77
C VAL A 109 -10.73 -8.41 -1.32
N TYR A 110 -10.69 -9.53 -2.00
CA TYR A 110 -9.76 -10.62 -1.79
C TYR A 110 -8.96 -10.92 -3.06
N TYR A 111 -7.82 -11.59 -2.90
CA TYR A 111 -7.06 -12.23 -3.96
C TYR A 111 -6.92 -13.73 -3.67
N ASP A 112 -7.23 -14.57 -4.65
CA ASP A 112 -6.97 -16.01 -4.59
C ASP A 112 -5.70 -16.34 -5.39
N TYR A 113 -4.59 -16.56 -4.68
CA TYR A 113 -3.30 -16.92 -5.27
C TYR A 113 -3.32 -18.30 -5.95
N LYS A 114 -4.32 -19.14 -5.69
CA LYS A 114 -4.46 -20.41 -6.41
C LYS A 114 -4.92 -20.23 -7.85
N LYS A 115 -5.66 -19.15 -8.13
CA LYS A 115 -6.33 -18.91 -9.42
C LYS A 115 -5.93 -17.57 -10.07
N ASP A 116 -5.04 -16.82 -9.43
CA ASP A 116 -4.67 -15.46 -9.83
C ASP A 116 -5.90 -14.57 -10.08
N THR A 117 -6.84 -14.56 -9.13
CA THR A 117 -8.16 -13.94 -9.30
C THR A 117 -8.47 -13.00 -8.14
N VAL A 118 -8.89 -11.77 -8.46
CA VAL A 118 -9.51 -10.84 -7.50
C VAL A 118 -10.96 -11.26 -7.28
N ILE A 119 -11.39 -11.33 -6.03
CA ILE A 119 -12.75 -11.66 -5.62
C ILE A 119 -13.30 -10.47 -4.82
N THR A 120 -14.32 -9.81 -5.35
CA THR A 120 -14.99 -8.68 -4.68
C THR A 120 -16.33 -9.16 -4.15
N LYS A 121 -16.60 -8.94 -2.86
CA LYS A 121 -17.86 -9.32 -2.22
C LYS A 121 -18.51 -8.10 -1.60
N THR A 122 -19.79 -7.91 -1.89
CA THR A 122 -20.60 -6.88 -1.23
C THR A 122 -21.45 -7.54 -0.15
N VAL A 123 -21.28 -7.09 1.10
CA VAL A 123 -21.97 -7.60 2.27
C VAL A 123 -22.93 -6.55 2.79
N ASN A 124 -24.19 -6.95 2.97
CA ASN A 124 -25.18 -6.14 3.66
C ASN A 124 -24.92 -6.20 5.17
N LEU A 125 -24.63 -5.06 5.78
CA LEU A 125 -24.22 -4.98 7.19
C LEU A 125 -25.40 -5.20 8.17
N ASP A 126 -26.63 -4.95 7.73
CA ASP A 126 -27.83 -5.21 8.52
C ASP A 126 -28.12 -6.70 8.64
N THR A 127 -28.03 -7.42 7.52
CA THR A 127 -28.42 -8.83 7.44
C THR A 127 -27.22 -9.78 7.59
N GLY A 128 -26.00 -9.27 7.46
CA GLY A 128 -24.77 -10.07 7.40
C GLY A 128 -24.66 -10.93 6.14
N LYS A 129 -25.51 -10.73 5.13
CA LYS A 129 -25.54 -11.55 3.90
C LYS A 129 -24.63 -10.97 2.83
N VAL A 130 -23.97 -11.86 2.10
CA VAL A 130 -23.28 -11.50 0.85
C VAL A 130 -24.33 -11.35 -0.24
N GLU A 131 -24.46 -10.14 -0.79
CA GLU A 131 -25.42 -9.80 -1.85
C GLU A 131 -24.82 -10.01 -3.24
N THR A 132 -23.55 -9.65 -3.43
CA THR A 132 -22.84 -9.85 -4.70
C THR A 132 -21.49 -10.51 -4.49
N THR A 133 -21.02 -11.23 -5.50
CA THR A 133 -19.67 -11.78 -5.58
C THR A 133 -19.20 -11.70 -7.02
N ASP A 134 -18.19 -10.88 -7.25
CA ASP A 134 -17.57 -10.66 -8.56
C ASP A 134 -16.17 -11.24 -8.58
N GLN A 135 -15.75 -11.73 -9.74
CA GLN A 135 -14.42 -12.33 -9.94
C GLN A 135 -13.79 -11.76 -11.19
N ALA A 136 -12.53 -11.35 -11.09
CA ALA A 136 -11.79 -10.80 -12.22
C ALA A 136 -10.31 -11.23 -12.18
N GLN A 137 -9.78 -11.60 -13.35
CA GLN A 137 -8.36 -11.88 -13.54
C GLN A 137 -7.65 -10.67 -14.18
N ASN A 138 -6.33 -10.60 -14.03
CA ASN A 138 -5.49 -9.52 -14.56
C ASN A 138 -5.81 -8.11 -14.01
N VAL A 139 -6.57 -8.06 -12.92
CA VAL A 139 -6.85 -6.84 -12.14
C VAL A 139 -5.81 -6.73 -11.03
N GLN A 140 -5.31 -5.53 -10.80
CA GLN A 140 -4.20 -5.31 -9.88
C GLN A 140 -4.54 -4.18 -8.90
N SER A 141 -5.22 -4.53 -7.81
CA SER A 141 -5.46 -3.62 -6.70
C SER A 141 -4.14 -3.30 -5.97
N PRO A 142 -4.08 -2.19 -5.21
CA PRO A 142 -2.94 -1.88 -4.35
C PRO A 142 -2.55 -3.07 -3.45
N PRO A 143 -1.26 -3.22 -3.10
CA PRO A 143 -0.82 -4.31 -2.25
C PRO A 143 -1.27 -4.15 -0.80
N SER A 144 -1.55 -5.27 -0.13
CA SER A 144 -1.78 -5.29 1.32
C SER A 144 -0.46 -5.28 2.09
N ALA A 145 -0.52 -5.02 3.40
CA ALA A 145 0.67 -5.06 4.25
C ALA A 145 1.29 -6.47 4.34
N GLU A 146 0.44 -7.50 4.36
CA GLU A 146 0.84 -8.91 4.33
C GLU A 146 1.55 -9.25 3.03
N GLU A 147 1.05 -8.77 1.89
CA GLU A 147 1.69 -8.98 0.59
C GLU A 147 3.05 -8.29 0.48
N LEU A 148 3.17 -7.07 1.02
CA LEU A 148 4.46 -6.37 1.09
C LEU A 148 5.45 -7.11 1.99
N THR A 149 4.97 -7.65 3.11
CA THR A 149 5.78 -8.44 4.05
C THR A 149 6.30 -9.71 3.38
N GLU A 150 5.44 -10.45 2.70
CA GLU A 150 5.86 -11.68 1.99
C GLU A 150 6.76 -11.37 0.78
N ALA A 151 6.47 -10.29 0.05
CA ALA A 151 7.36 -9.85 -1.03
C ALA A 151 8.77 -9.51 -0.50
N ALA A 152 8.86 -8.82 0.63
CA ALA A 152 10.12 -8.54 1.29
C ALA A 152 10.81 -9.82 1.78
N SER A 153 10.08 -10.78 2.34
CA SER A 153 10.61 -12.10 2.74
C SER A 153 11.28 -12.81 1.57
N LEU A 154 10.58 -12.90 0.43
CA LEU A 154 11.08 -13.52 -0.79
C LEU A 154 12.33 -12.79 -1.31
N LEU A 155 12.31 -11.46 -1.36
CA LEU A 155 13.47 -10.67 -1.79
C LEU A 155 14.69 -10.86 -0.89
N ILE A 156 14.50 -10.89 0.43
CA ILE A 156 15.57 -11.09 1.42
C ILE A 156 16.17 -12.50 1.29
N ALA A 157 15.35 -13.51 0.98
CA ALA A 157 15.77 -14.89 0.78
C ALA A 157 16.45 -15.13 -0.57
N ASP A 158 16.09 -14.37 -1.61
CA ASP A 158 16.62 -14.52 -2.96
C ASP A 158 18.11 -14.13 -3.08
N LYS A 159 18.78 -14.63 -4.13
CA LYS A 159 20.17 -14.26 -4.47
C LYS A 159 20.37 -12.74 -4.59
N HIS A 160 19.34 -12.02 -5.04
CA HIS A 160 19.32 -10.57 -5.17
C HIS A 160 19.27 -9.85 -3.81
N GLY A 161 18.77 -10.50 -2.75
CA GLY A 161 18.71 -9.98 -1.39
C GLY A 161 20.07 -9.81 -0.69
N LYS A 162 21.16 -10.32 -1.28
CA LYS A 162 22.51 -10.13 -0.70
C LYS A 162 22.90 -8.65 -0.61
N GLY A 163 22.58 -7.86 -1.65
CA GLY A 163 22.84 -6.41 -1.66
C GLY A 163 22.03 -5.70 -0.57
N LEU A 164 20.72 -5.98 -0.51
CA LEU A 164 19.81 -5.48 0.54
C LEU A 164 20.33 -5.75 1.95
N LYS A 165 20.80 -6.98 2.23
CA LYS A 165 21.38 -7.35 3.53
C LYS A 165 22.67 -6.59 3.84
N GLN A 166 23.51 -6.34 2.83
CA GLN A 166 24.74 -5.57 2.97
C GLN A 166 24.46 -4.10 3.25
N ASP A 167 23.51 -3.51 2.52
CA ASP A 167 23.11 -2.11 2.70
C ASP A 167 22.47 -1.89 4.06
N PHE A 168 21.60 -2.80 4.50
CA PHE A 168 21.04 -2.77 5.86
C PHE A 168 22.15 -2.83 6.92
N LYS A 169 23.11 -3.75 6.77
CA LYS A 169 24.23 -3.89 7.72
C LYS A 169 25.13 -2.67 7.72
N LYS A 170 25.37 -2.06 6.56
CA LYS A 170 26.14 -0.82 6.45
C LYS A 170 25.42 0.36 7.12
N ALA A 171 24.10 0.43 6.99
CA ALA A 171 23.29 1.50 7.57
C ALA A 171 23.11 1.37 9.09
N THR A 172 23.02 0.15 9.62
CA THR A 172 22.60 -0.09 11.01
C THR A 172 23.65 -0.75 11.90
N GLY A 173 24.71 -1.32 11.31
CA GLY A 173 25.66 -2.19 12.00
C GLY A 173 25.14 -3.59 12.34
N LYS A 174 23.87 -3.90 12.05
CA LYS A 174 23.21 -5.16 12.41
C LYS A 174 22.92 -6.02 11.17
N ALA A 175 22.79 -7.33 11.35
CA ALA A 175 22.30 -8.19 10.27
C ALA A 175 20.79 -7.99 10.11
N LEU A 176 20.32 -7.92 8.85
CA LEU A 176 18.89 -7.93 8.53
C LEU A 176 18.32 -9.32 8.84
N ALA A 177 17.46 -9.42 9.85
CA ALA A 177 16.86 -10.68 10.27
C ALA A 177 15.64 -11.04 9.41
N GLY A 178 14.87 -10.03 9.01
CA GLY A 178 13.70 -10.23 8.15
C GLY A 178 12.95 -8.93 7.85
N PRO A 179 11.77 -9.02 7.24
CA PRO A 179 10.94 -7.85 6.90
C PRO A 179 10.58 -6.99 8.10
N GLY A 180 10.47 -7.58 9.30
CA GLY A 180 10.14 -6.87 10.54
C GLY A 180 11.16 -5.79 10.95
N ASP A 181 12.36 -5.77 10.36
CA ASP A 181 13.35 -4.70 10.57
C ASP A 181 13.13 -3.48 9.65
N LEU A 182 12.15 -3.56 8.76
CA LEU A 182 11.89 -2.59 7.69
C LEU A 182 10.52 -1.92 7.87
N GLU A 183 10.44 -0.66 7.45
CA GLU A 183 9.21 0.00 7.04
C GLU A 183 9.02 -0.29 5.54
N LEU A 184 7.87 -0.87 5.18
CA LEU A 184 7.59 -1.34 3.83
C LEU A 184 6.48 -0.50 3.19
N SER A 185 6.71 -0.12 1.95
CA SER A 185 5.66 0.32 1.02
C SER A 185 5.90 -0.34 -0.33
N GLY A 186 5.04 -0.11 -1.31
CA GLY A 186 5.25 -0.68 -2.63
C GLY A 186 4.11 -0.43 -3.56
N PHE A 187 4.27 -0.92 -4.78
CA PHE A 187 3.31 -0.73 -5.84
C PHE A 187 3.28 -1.96 -6.74
N VAL A 188 2.14 -2.11 -7.42
CA VAL A 188 1.97 -3.15 -8.44
C VAL A 188 2.93 -2.89 -9.59
N PHE A 189 3.61 -3.95 -10.02
CA PHE A 189 4.36 -3.97 -11.26
C PHE A 189 3.58 -4.67 -12.37
N ARG A 190 3.45 -3.99 -13.50
CA ARG A 190 2.92 -4.56 -14.75
C ARG A 190 4.01 -4.51 -15.80
N LYS A 191 4.18 -5.57 -16.58
CA LYS A 191 5.24 -5.63 -17.60
C LYS A 191 5.13 -4.50 -18.64
N GLU A 192 3.92 -4.02 -18.91
CA GLU A 192 3.65 -2.93 -19.85
C GLU A 192 4.24 -1.58 -19.38
N THR A 193 4.67 -1.46 -18.12
CA THR A 193 5.29 -0.24 -17.58
C THR A 193 6.73 -0.02 -18.05
N ILE A 194 7.37 -1.03 -18.66
CA ILE A 194 8.76 -0.95 -19.13
C ILE A 194 8.90 -1.43 -20.58
N LYS A 195 9.91 -0.90 -21.29
CA LYS A 195 10.12 -1.21 -22.73
C LYS A 195 10.69 -2.61 -22.97
N SER A 196 11.59 -3.06 -22.10
CA SER A 196 12.26 -4.35 -22.22
C SER A 196 12.04 -5.12 -20.93
N VAL A 197 11.18 -6.12 -21.01
CA VAL A 197 10.77 -6.95 -19.88
C VAL A 197 11.74 -8.13 -19.78
N PRO A 198 12.46 -8.30 -18.65
CA PRO A 198 13.25 -9.51 -18.40
C PRO A 198 12.37 -10.78 -18.52
N SER A 199 12.97 -11.90 -18.95
CA SER A 199 12.26 -13.18 -19.10
C SER A 199 11.52 -13.61 -17.83
N ASP A 200 12.10 -13.30 -16.68
CA ASP A 200 11.58 -13.69 -15.37
C ASP A 200 10.32 -12.89 -14.97
N LEU A 201 9.97 -11.84 -15.73
CA LEU A 201 8.89 -10.91 -15.43
C LEU A 201 7.79 -10.85 -16.51
N THR A 202 7.79 -11.78 -17.46
CA THR A 202 6.83 -11.76 -18.59
C THR A 202 5.39 -12.10 -18.21
N GLU A 203 5.19 -12.74 -17.05
CA GLU A 203 3.87 -13.05 -16.50
C GLU A 203 3.30 -11.89 -15.66
N CYS A 204 4.11 -10.88 -15.30
CA CYS A 204 3.66 -9.78 -14.46
C CYS A 204 2.55 -8.95 -15.14
N GLY A 205 1.43 -8.79 -14.43
CA GLY A 205 0.19 -8.23 -14.95
C GLY A 205 -0.92 -9.28 -15.03
N LYS A 206 -0.56 -10.52 -15.40
CA LYS A 206 -1.38 -11.71 -15.17
C LYS A 206 -1.16 -12.23 -13.75
N HIS A 207 0.11 -12.45 -13.41
CA HIS A 207 0.53 -12.68 -12.03
C HIS A 207 0.53 -11.37 -11.25
N ARG A 208 0.39 -11.49 -9.93
CA ARG A 208 0.48 -10.36 -9.00
C ARG A 208 1.93 -10.08 -8.67
N CYS A 209 2.53 -9.13 -9.38
CA CYS A 209 3.91 -8.71 -9.16
C CYS A 209 3.98 -7.36 -8.43
N LEU A 210 4.90 -7.23 -7.48
CA LEU A 210 5.11 -6.00 -6.70
C LEU A 210 6.55 -5.51 -6.82
N GLN A 211 6.72 -4.18 -6.78
CA GLN A 211 7.98 -3.56 -6.39
C GLN A 211 7.85 -3.08 -4.94
N VAL A 212 8.68 -3.65 -4.06
CA VAL A 212 8.75 -3.26 -2.66
C VAL A 212 9.72 -2.10 -2.52
N VAL A 213 9.32 -1.08 -1.76
CA VAL A 213 10.18 -0.02 -1.30
C VAL A 213 10.49 -0.27 0.18
N ALA A 214 11.77 -0.43 0.51
CA ALA A 214 12.22 -0.77 1.84
C ALA A 214 12.94 0.41 2.50
N LYS A 215 12.59 0.68 3.76
CA LYS A 215 13.29 1.64 4.61
C LYS A 215 13.66 0.97 5.92
N VAL A 216 14.84 1.27 6.45
CA VAL A 216 15.19 0.87 7.81
C VAL A 216 14.25 1.60 8.78
N LYS A 217 13.68 0.90 9.76
CA LYS A 217 12.87 1.54 10.81
C LYS A 217 13.63 2.71 11.45
N SER A 218 13.03 3.90 11.41
CA SER A 218 13.68 5.14 11.88
C SER A 218 15.06 5.42 11.24
N GLY A 219 15.28 4.95 10.01
CA GLY A 219 16.57 5.02 9.32
C GLY A 219 16.46 5.31 7.82
N PRO A 220 17.54 5.07 7.05
CA PRO A 220 17.58 5.40 5.63
C PRO A 220 16.76 4.42 4.77
N TRP A 221 16.45 4.85 3.56
CA TRP A 221 15.94 3.97 2.50
C TRP A 221 17.03 3.01 2.01
N ILE A 222 16.62 1.80 1.64
CA ILE A 222 17.50 0.83 0.97
C ILE A 222 17.06 0.71 -0.49
N ASP A 223 18.01 0.68 -1.43
CA ASP A 223 17.68 0.64 -2.85
C ASP A 223 17.18 -0.74 -3.27
N THR A 224 15.86 -0.83 -3.45
CA THR A 224 15.17 -2.03 -3.94
C THR A 224 14.55 -1.82 -5.32
N ARG A 225 14.80 -0.68 -5.98
CA ARG A 225 14.09 -0.25 -7.21
C ARG A 225 14.29 -1.18 -8.40
N ALA A 226 15.41 -1.91 -8.43
CA ALA A 226 15.72 -2.84 -9.51
C ALA A 226 15.02 -4.19 -9.34
N PHE A 227 14.27 -4.44 -8.27
CA PHE A 227 13.70 -5.76 -8.00
C PHE A 227 12.18 -5.76 -8.11
N VAL A 228 11.67 -6.81 -8.75
CA VAL A 228 10.24 -7.11 -8.85
C VAL A 228 10.03 -8.49 -8.26
N VAL A 229 9.06 -8.61 -7.36
CA VAL A 229 8.67 -9.89 -6.76
C VAL A 229 7.38 -10.35 -7.42
N ASP A 230 7.41 -11.51 -8.06
CA ASP A 230 6.21 -12.20 -8.51
C ASP A 230 5.67 -13.05 -7.35
N LEU A 231 4.59 -12.57 -6.72
CA LEU A 231 3.99 -13.25 -5.57
C LEU A 231 3.24 -14.52 -5.99
N SER A 232 2.68 -14.55 -7.21
CA SER A 232 1.99 -15.73 -7.75
C SER A 232 2.95 -16.88 -8.00
N ALA A 233 4.16 -16.59 -8.53
CA ALA A 233 5.21 -17.57 -8.79
C ALA A 233 6.22 -17.74 -7.64
N ARG A 234 6.12 -16.91 -6.59
CA ARG A 234 7.06 -16.84 -5.45
C ARG A 234 8.51 -16.67 -5.90
N SER A 235 8.73 -15.77 -6.86
CA SER A 235 10.04 -15.55 -7.48
C SER A 235 10.44 -14.08 -7.50
N VAL A 236 11.73 -13.81 -7.71
CA VAL A 236 12.28 -12.46 -7.76
C VAL A 236 13.00 -12.26 -9.09
N GLY A 237 12.57 -11.25 -9.84
CA GLY A 237 13.24 -10.79 -11.04
C GLY A 237 13.98 -9.47 -10.80
N ARG A 238 15.02 -9.23 -11.61
CA ARG A 238 15.80 -8.01 -11.59
C ARG A 238 15.64 -7.24 -12.89
N LEU A 239 15.27 -5.96 -12.78
CA LEU A 239 15.32 -4.97 -13.83
C LEU A 239 16.78 -4.61 -14.16
N GLY A 240 17.06 -4.32 -15.43
CA GLY A 240 18.41 -4.07 -15.98
C GLY A 240 19.31 -3.21 -15.10
#